data_AF-N1PBR9-F1
#
_entry.id   AF-N1PBR9-F1
#
_cell.length_a   1.000
_cell.length_b   1.000
_cell.length_c   1.000
_cell.angle_alpha   90.00
_cell.angle_beta   90.00
_cell.angle_gamma   90.00
#
_symmetry.space_group_name_H-M   'P 1'
#
loop_
_entity.id
_entity.type
_entity.pdbx_description
1 polymer ?
#
loop_
_entity_poly.entity_id
_entity_poly.type
_entity_poly.pdbx_seq_one_letter_code
_entity_poly.pdbx_strand_id
1 'polypeptide(L)'
;MADNDPAGASARSTTTKMHSDVHIEKQAGDEGSTLRDSSVYHVDDHQPIGDSPVPKYRNSLLAVIGYLDLTNALDFPANVWNQVPVPLFAKVLMGIGGGIAILSTAFAFWDMVRAWRNNTFLRGERAHLKRKRRSRVITLVEQAWLGINERELGWEVLDSWLLDAFLAVAGILVGTGCVMAIRGNLHPVFLASNILSGYLGNSFYALYAVINTAWCFFMWRRAHACEGAVKRAEREVGAKMMTALKKHAMRHKMYAIGNGATILVSGVGSEISSTKWQGYVVLIPCVLGSIFCNYFWRYHLGYDRDSFQHRYSNDNIDVSRRLQELIEVHEALMHGSAAYVDCYSFTITY
;
A
#
# COMPACT_ATOMS: atom_id res chain seq x y z
N MET A 1 -58.09 43.53 -0.48
CA MET A 1 -59.25 43.72 0.42
C MET A 1 -60.10 42.47 0.33
N ALA A 2 -60.30 41.65 1.34
CA ALA A 2 -59.69 41.40 2.64
C ALA A 2 -60.12 39.94 2.94
N ASP A 3 -59.16 39.06 3.25
CA ASP A 3 -59.05 38.38 4.56
C ASP A 3 -60.34 37.78 5.12
N ASN A 4 -60.37 36.44 5.23
CA ASN A 4 -60.36 35.74 6.52
C ASN A 4 -60.59 34.23 6.35
N ASP A 5 -59.53 33.46 6.66
CA ASP A 5 -59.57 32.16 7.32
C ASP A 5 -60.21 32.32 8.73
N PRO A 6 -60.70 31.27 9.46
CA PRO A 6 -59.78 30.24 9.98
C PRO A 6 -60.34 28.83 10.35
N ALA A 7 -59.38 27.89 10.45
CA ALA A 7 -59.12 26.88 11.49
C ALA A 7 -60.27 26.09 12.17
N GLY A 8 -60.10 24.76 12.27
CA GLY A 8 -60.86 23.92 13.21
C GLY A 8 -60.46 22.44 13.21
N ALA A 9 -59.89 21.97 14.33
CA ALA A 9 -59.18 20.71 14.53
C ALA A 9 -60.02 19.42 14.76
N SER A 10 -59.30 18.28 14.68
CA SER A 10 -59.31 17.15 15.65
C SER A 10 -60.26 15.94 15.50
N ALA A 11 -59.62 14.79 15.25
CA ALA A 11 -59.69 13.49 15.95
C ALA A 11 -60.89 12.50 15.88
N ARG A 12 -60.48 11.24 15.61
CA ARG A 12 -60.88 9.92 16.19
C ARG A 12 -62.13 9.16 15.70
N SER A 13 -61.84 7.94 15.21
CA SER A 13 -62.43 6.61 15.56
C SER A 13 -63.92 6.42 15.25
N THR A 14 -64.43 5.34 14.64
CA THR A 14 -64.33 3.92 15.02
C THR A 14 -65.16 3.09 14.00
N THR A 15 -64.76 1.84 13.69
CA THR A 15 -65.56 0.64 13.32
C THR A 15 -66.85 0.75 12.48
N THR A 16 -66.99 -0.11 11.47
CA THR A 16 -68.06 -1.16 11.40
C THR A 16 -67.71 -2.25 10.36
N LYS A 17 -68.03 -3.49 10.73
CA LYS A 17 -67.83 -4.79 10.06
C LYS A 17 -68.82 -5.05 8.91
N MET A 18 -68.42 -5.90 7.96
CA MET A 18 -69.24 -6.89 7.24
C MET A 18 -68.23 -7.78 6.48
N HIS A 19 -67.86 -8.99 6.90
CA HIS A 19 -68.60 -10.26 7.04
C HIS A 19 -69.29 -10.74 5.75
N SER A 20 -68.62 -11.64 5.04
CA SER A 20 -69.22 -12.69 4.22
C SER A 20 -68.24 -13.88 4.19
N ASP A 21 -68.52 -14.81 5.10
CA ASP A 21 -68.32 -16.27 5.01
C ASP A 21 -68.64 -16.81 3.60
N VAL A 22 -68.25 -17.98 3.09
CA VAL A 22 -67.53 -19.19 3.51
C VAL A 22 -67.47 -20.03 2.22
N HIS A 23 -66.36 -20.68 1.91
CA HIS A 23 -66.34 -22.12 1.61
C HIS A 23 -64.91 -22.62 1.43
N ILE A 24 -64.47 -23.34 2.46
CA ILE A 24 -63.40 -24.32 2.40
C ILE A 24 -64.03 -25.58 1.79
N GLU A 25 -63.46 -26.09 0.71
CA GLU A 25 -63.43 -27.52 0.45
C GLU A 25 -61.99 -27.91 0.08
N LYS A 26 -61.57 -29.03 0.66
CA LYS A 26 -60.20 -29.45 0.90
C LYS A 26 -60.04 -30.82 0.23
N GLN A 27 -58.80 -31.11 -0.17
CA GLN A 27 -58.22 -32.40 -0.59
C GLN A 27 -58.34 -32.75 -2.08
N ALA A 28 -57.37 -33.39 -2.74
CA ALA A 28 -55.95 -33.68 -2.52
C ALA A 28 -55.50 -34.43 -3.79
N GLY A 29 -54.25 -34.25 -4.23
CA GLY A 29 -53.66 -35.10 -5.28
C GLY A 29 -52.41 -34.52 -5.94
N ASP A 30 -51.25 -35.07 -5.56
CA ASP A 30 -49.86 -34.89 -6.05
C ASP A 30 -49.72 -34.38 -7.50
N GLU A 31 -49.03 -33.26 -7.72
CA GLU A 31 -47.56 -33.09 -7.78
C GLU A 31 -46.91 -33.74 -9.02
N GLY A 32 -46.86 -32.95 -10.09
CA GLY A 32 -46.08 -33.20 -11.29
C GLY A 32 -45.16 -32.01 -11.61
N SER A 33 -43.94 -32.36 -11.99
CA SER A 33 -42.99 -31.58 -12.80
C SER A 33 -42.20 -30.43 -12.14
N THR A 34 -40.88 -30.61 -12.24
CA THR A 34 -39.77 -29.82 -11.72
C THR A 34 -39.63 -28.45 -12.41
N LEU A 35 -39.93 -27.39 -11.66
CA LEU A 35 -39.37 -26.05 -11.82
C LEU A 35 -38.50 -25.77 -10.61
N ARG A 36 -37.17 -25.75 -10.78
CA ARG A 36 -36.24 -25.35 -9.71
C ARG A 36 -36.12 -23.84 -9.71
N ASP A 37 -36.67 -23.29 -8.65
CA ASP A 37 -36.92 -21.91 -8.38
C ASP A 37 -35.65 -21.10 -8.11
N SER A 38 -35.75 -19.83 -8.44
CA SER A 38 -34.73 -18.82 -8.32
C SER A 38 -34.64 -18.38 -6.86
N SER A 39 -33.54 -18.69 -6.17
CA SER A 39 -33.26 -18.13 -4.85
C SER A 39 -32.84 -16.66 -4.99
N VAL A 40 -33.85 -15.80 -5.05
CA VAL A 40 -33.75 -14.36 -4.80
C VAL A 40 -33.14 -14.18 -3.41
N TYR A 41 -31.92 -13.65 -3.34
CA TYR A 41 -31.36 -13.17 -2.09
C TYR A 41 -32.17 -11.94 -1.67
N HIS A 42 -33.07 -12.15 -0.70
CA HIS A 42 -33.65 -11.09 0.09
C HIS A 42 -32.50 -10.30 0.74
N VAL A 43 -32.41 -9.01 0.41
CA VAL A 43 -31.59 -8.07 1.19
C VAL A 43 -32.38 -7.81 2.46
N ASP A 44 -31.94 -8.41 3.57
CA ASP A 44 -32.38 -7.98 4.90
C ASP A 44 -31.78 -6.60 5.17
N ASP A 45 -32.58 -5.56 4.96
CA ASP A 45 -32.38 -4.26 5.58
C ASP A 45 -32.60 -4.41 7.09
N HIS A 46 -31.64 -3.92 7.88
CA HIS A 46 -31.57 -3.95 9.35
C HIS A 46 -30.96 -5.21 9.99
N GLN A 47 -29.66 -5.44 9.75
CA GLN A 47 -28.80 -6.00 10.78
C GLN A 47 -28.08 -4.87 11.53
N PRO A 48 -28.22 -4.76 12.87
CA PRO A 48 -27.38 -3.85 13.63
C PRO A 48 -25.91 -4.29 13.46
N ILE A 49 -25.07 -3.35 13.04
CA ILE A 49 -23.64 -3.51 12.86
C ILE A 49 -23.06 -3.98 14.20
N GLY A 50 -22.89 -5.29 14.36
CA GLY A 50 -22.03 -5.84 15.40
C GLY A 50 -20.60 -5.39 15.12
N ASP A 51 -19.88 -4.98 16.18
CA ASP A 51 -18.51 -4.45 16.22
C ASP A 51 -17.43 -5.42 15.63
N SER A 52 -17.61 -5.86 14.39
CA SER A 52 -16.55 -6.51 13.63
C SER A 52 -15.60 -5.42 13.18
N PRO A 53 -14.29 -5.49 13.49
CA PRO A 53 -13.35 -4.45 13.12
C PRO A 53 -13.35 -4.30 11.60
N VAL A 54 -13.81 -3.14 11.14
CA VAL A 54 -13.89 -2.79 9.72
C VAL A 54 -12.51 -3.05 9.08
N PRO A 55 -12.43 -3.86 8.00
CA PRO A 55 -11.15 -4.15 7.37
C PRO A 55 -10.63 -2.85 6.73
N LYS A 56 -9.52 -2.36 7.30
CA LYS A 56 -8.91 -1.06 7.01
C LYS A 56 -7.48 -1.28 6.54
N TYR A 57 -7.12 -0.69 5.40
CA TYR A 57 -5.73 -0.56 5.01
C TYR A 57 -5.07 0.42 5.99
N ARG A 58 -4.09 -0.07 6.73
CA ARG A 58 -3.29 0.73 7.65
C ARG A 58 -1.92 0.90 7.06
N ASN A 59 -1.49 2.15 6.91
CA ASN A 59 -0.12 2.48 6.57
C ASN A 59 0.78 2.09 7.75
N SER A 60 1.22 0.83 7.75
CA SER A 60 2.04 0.26 8.80
C SER A 60 3.53 0.42 8.55
N LEU A 61 3.92 1.27 7.59
CA LEU A 61 5.32 1.56 7.29
C LEU A 61 6.05 1.94 8.58
N LEU A 62 6.74 0.97 9.17
CA LEU A 62 7.48 1.18 10.40
C LEU A 62 8.63 2.12 10.07
N ALA A 63 8.98 2.98 11.03
CA ALA A 63 10.15 3.87 10.89
C ALA A 63 11.46 3.09 10.62
N VAL A 64 11.43 1.77 10.80
CA VAL A 64 12.48 0.78 10.57
C VAL A 64 13.00 0.75 9.13
N ILE A 65 12.24 1.24 8.13
CA ILE A 65 12.73 1.31 6.73
C ILE A 65 13.95 2.22 6.58
N GLY A 66 14.08 3.27 7.42
CA GLY A 66 15.30 4.09 7.49
C GLY A 66 16.50 3.38 8.13
N TYR A 67 16.31 2.19 8.69
CA TYR A 67 17.33 1.42 9.41
C TYR A 67 17.94 0.30 8.56
N LEU A 68 17.48 0.02 7.34
CA LEU A 68 18.14 -0.98 6.48
C LEU A 68 19.54 -0.52 6.08
N ASP A 69 19.68 0.73 5.63
CA ASP A 69 20.99 1.36 5.36
C ASP A 69 21.88 1.35 6.61
N LEU A 70 21.29 1.59 7.77
CA LEU A 70 22.00 1.59 9.04
C LEU A 70 22.46 0.18 9.43
N THR A 71 21.57 -0.82 9.31
CA THR A 71 21.84 -2.22 9.67
C THR A 71 22.92 -2.80 8.77
N ASN A 72 22.86 -2.48 7.48
CA ASN A 72 23.88 -2.82 6.52
C ASN A 72 25.23 -2.22 6.94
N ALA A 73 25.28 -0.91 7.25
CA ALA A 73 26.50 -0.23 7.68
C ALA A 73 27.10 -0.72 9.02
N LEU A 74 26.41 -1.59 9.79
CA LEU A 74 26.95 -2.15 11.03
C LEU A 74 28.04 -3.20 10.82
N ASP A 75 28.23 -3.67 9.59
CA ASP A 75 29.37 -4.50 9.19
C ASP A 75 30.68 -3.70 9.06
N PHE A 76 30.64 -2.37 9.22
CA PHE A 76 31.79 -1.46 9.18
C PHE A 76 33.01 -1.98 9.94
N PRO A 77 32.89 -2.42 11.20
CA PRO A 77 34.06 -2.87 11.94
C PRO A 77 34.71 -4.10 11.31
N ALA A 78 33.89 -5.02 10.77
CA ALA A 78 34.33 -6.27 10.13
C ALA A 78 35.06 -5.99 8.80
N ASN A 79 34.58 -5.04 8.02
CA ASN A 79 35.15 -4.73 6.71
C ASN A 79 36.36 -3.78 6.80
N VAL A 80 36.38 -2.83 7.75
CA VAL A 80 37.47 -1.84 7.87
C VAL A 80 38.65 -2.34 8.69
N TRP A 81 38.41 -3.04 9.80
CA TRP A 81 39.49 -3.61 10.62
C TRP A 81 39.66 -5.11 10.37
N ASN A 82 39.68 -5.45 9.08
CA ASN A 82 39.83 -6.81 8.56
C ASN A 82 41.30 -7.30 8.60
N GLN A 83 41.95 -7.15 9.76
CA GLN A 83 43.34 -7.56 9.99
C GLN A 83 43.40 -8.68 11.04
N VAL A 84 44.37 -9.59 10.92
CA VAL A 84 44.58 -10.67 11.88
C VAL A 84 45.88 -10.39 12.68
N PRO A 85 45.83 -10.32 14.02
CA PRO A 85 44.65 -10.42 14.87
C PRO A 85 43.78 -9.15 14.85
N VAL A 86 42.47 -9.33 14.94
CA VAL A 86 41.51 -8.21 14.98
C VAL A 86 41.70 -7.43 16.29
N PRO A 87 41.81 -6.09 16.25
CA PRO A 87 42.00 -5.28 17.45
C PRO A 87 40.79 -5.35 18.38
N LEU A 88 41.02 -5.23 19.70
CA LEU A 88 39.98 -5.43 20.72
C LEU A 88 38.76 -4.51 20.54
N PHE A 89 38.98 -3.23 20.25
CA PHE A 89 37.88 -2.28 20.03
C PHE A 89 37.01 -2.70 18.84
N ALA A 90 37.62 -3.21 17.75
CA ALA A 90 36.88 -3.67 16.59
C ALA A 90 36.07 -4.94 16.91
N LYS A 91 36.61 -5.86 17.71
CA LYS A 91 35.84 -7.03 18.20
C LYS A 91 34.59 -6.63 18.99
N VAL A 92 34.71 -5.61 19.85
CA VAL A 92 33.56 -5.07 20.60
C VAL A 92 32.53 -4.47 19.65
N LEU A 93 32.97 -3.65 18.70
CA LEU A 93 32.08 -3.05 17.69
C LEU A 93 31.41 -4.09 16.78
N MET A 94 32.12 -5.13 16.36
CA MET A 94 31.57 -6.26 15.59
C MET A 94 30.49 -7.00 16.39
N GLY A 95 30.72 -7.22 17.69
CA GLY A 95 29.73 -7.85 18.56
C GLY A 95 28.45 -7.03 18.70
N ILE A 96 28.58 -5.71 18.87
CA ILE A 96 27.44 -4.78 18.95
C ILE A 96 26.71 -4.72 17.60
N GLY A 97 27.44 -4.46 16.51
CA GLY A 97 26.88 -4.35 15.17
C GLY A 97 26.20 -5.64 14.71
N GLY A 98 26.88 -6.78 14.89
CA GLY A 98 26.32 -8.08 14.57
C GLY A 98 25.11 -8.44 15.45
N GLY A 99 25.13 -8.10 16.74
CA GLY A 99 24.00 -8.30 17.63
C GLY A 99 22.77 -7.47 17.24
N ILE A 100 22.96 -6.20 16.89
CA ILE A 100 21.88 -5.34 16.37
C ILE A 100 21.36 -5.86 15.03
N ALA A 101 22.24 -6.32 14.14
CA ALA A 101 21.85 -6.90 12.85
C ALA A 101 21.01 -8.18 13.01
N ILE A 102 21.34 -9.06 13.96
CA ILE A 102 20.49 -10.22 14.26
C ILE A 102 19.16 -9.76 14.87
N LEU A 103 19.18 -8.81 15.80
CA LEU A 103 17.96 -8.32 16.44
C LEU A 103 17.01 -7.66 15.43
N SER A 104 17.53 -6.89 14.47
CA SER A 104 16.72 -6.23 13.45
C SER A 104 16.00 -7.23 12.53
N THR A 105 16.51 -8.45 12.37
CA THR A 105 15.84 -9.50 11.59
C THR A 105 14.53 -9.96 12.22
N ALA A 106 14.45 -9.99 13.55
CA ALA A 106 13.22 -10.32 14.26
C ALA A 106 12.17 -9.22 14.06
N PHE A 107 12.60 -7.95 14.07
CA PHE A 107 11.72 -6.82 13.77
C PHE A 107 11.26 -6.81 12.31
N ALA A 108 12.16 -7.07 11.37
CA ALA A 108 11.84 -7.19 9.95
C ALA A 108 10.85 -8.33 9.69
N PHE A 109 11.04 -9.50 10.31
CA PHE A 109 10.09 -10.60 10.19
C PHE A 109 8.71 -10.22 10.74
N TRP A 110 8.65 -9.51 11.87
CA TRP A 110 7.38 -9.06 12.42
C TRP A 110 6.67 -8.06 11.51
N ASP A 111 7.41 -7.12 10.91
CA ASP A 111 6.84 -6.16 9.97
C ASP A 111 6.40 -6.83 8.67
N MET A 112 7.17 -7.79 8.16
CA MET A 112 6.81 -8.61 7.00
C MET A 112 5.45 -9.32 7.20
N VAL A 113 5.16 -9.82 8.42
CA VAL A 113 3.87 -10.43 8.75
C VAL A 113 2.73 -9.39 8.74
N ARG A 114 3.00 -8.14 9.13
CA ARG A 114 2.01 -7.05 9.06
C ARG A 114 1.76 -6.66 7.60
N ALA A 115 2.82 -6.46 6.82
CA ALA A 115 2.74 -6.18 5.39
C ALA A 115 1.99 -7.29 4.64
N TRP A 116 2.17 -8.55 5.03
CA TRP A 116 1.42 -9.67 4.46
C TRP A 116 -0.10 -9.55 4.67
N ARG A 117 -0.56 -9.06 5.83
CA ARG A 117 -1.99 -8.86 6.10
C ARG A 117 -2.57 -7.76 5.21
N ASN A 118 -1.87 -6.64 5.07
CA ASN A 118 -2.25 -5.55 4.16
C ASN A 118 -2.28 -6.03 2.70
N ASN A 119 -1.27 -6.78 2.27
CA ASN A 119 -1.21 -7.38 0.94
C ASN A 119 -2.36 -8.35 0.68
N THR A 120 -2.73 -9.17 1.68
CA THR A 120 -3.87 -10.09 1.59
C THR A 120 -5.18 -9.32 1.44
N PHE A 121 -5.36 -8.23 2.22
CA PHE A 121 -6.51 -7.34 2.11
C PHE A 121 -6.61 -6.71 0.72
N LEU A 122 -5.54 -6.10 0.21
CA LEU A 122 -5.50 -5.46 -1.11
C LEU A 122 -5.77 -6.47 -2.24
N ARG A 123 -5.19 -7.68 -2.15
CA ARG A 123 -5.46 -8.77 -3.11
C ARG A 123 -6.92 -9.22 -3.08
N GLY A 124 -7.52 -9.30 -1.89
CA GLY A 124 -8.93 -9.63 -1.70
C GLY A 124 -9.85 -8.59 -2.34
N GLU A 125 -9.58 -7.30 -2.10
CA GLU A 125 -10.31 -6.20 -2.73
C GLU A 125 -10.17 -6.22 -4.25
N ARG A 126 -8.95 -6.46 -4.78
CA ARG A 126 -8.69 -6.56 -6.22
C ARG A 126 -9.47 -7.71 -6.85
N ALA A 127 -9.51 -8.88 -6.18
CA ALA A 127 -10.27 -10.02 -6.67
C ALA A 127 -11.78 -9.72 -6.69
N HIS A 128 -12.28 -8.96 -5.72
CA HIS A 128 -13.68 -8.53 -5.67
C HIS A 128 -14.03 -7.57 -6.82
N LEU A 129 -13.23 -6.51 -7.02
CA LEU A 129 -13.41 -5.52 -8.07
C LEU A 129 -13.30 -6.11 -9.48
N LYS A 130 -12.49 -7.17 -9.67
CA LYS A 130 -12.43 -7.87 -10.97
C LYS A 130 -13.66 -8.73 -11.27
N ARG A 131 -14.38 -9.20 -10.24
CA ARG A 131 -15.54 -10.11 -10.39
C ARG A 131 -16.85 -9.38 -10.65
N LYS A 132 -17.03 -8.17 -10.09
CA LYS A 132 -18.19 -7.32 -10.35
C LYS A 132 -17.86 -6.41 -11.52
N ARG A 133 -18.34 -6.74 -12.73
CA ARG A 133 -18.44 -5.77 -13.83
C ARG A 133 -19.92 -5.60 -14.14
N ARG A 134 -20.52 -4.51 -13.67
CA ARG A 134 -21.87 -4.06 -14.04
C ARG A 134 -21.83 -2.58 -14.38
N SER A 135 -22.75 -2.15 -15.26
CA SER A 135 -23.01 -0.78 -15.78
C SER A 135 -21.79 0.08 -16.18
N ARG A 136 -21.91 0.86 -17.26
CA ARG A 136 -20.78 1.65 -17.80
C ARG A 136 -20.14 2.58 -16.76
N VAL A 137 -20.95 3.20 -15.92
CA VAL A 137 -20.49 4.20 -14.94
C VAL A 137 -19.79 3.54 -13.74
N ILE A 138 -20.36 2.46 -13.21
CA ILE A 138 -19.75 1.70 -12.11
C ILE A 138 -18.40 1.11 -12.56
N THR A 139 -18.30 0.69 -13.83
CA THR A 139 -17.07 0.16 -14.42
C THR A 139 -15.91 1.17 -14.40
N LEU A 140 -16.16 2.48 -14.53
CA LEU A 140 -15.11 3.51 -14.50
C LEU A 140 -14.54 3.74 -13.11
N VAL A 141 -15.43 3.83 -12.12
CA VAL A 141 -15.05 3.97 -10.71
C VAL A 141 -14.28 2.73 -10.23
N GLU A 142 -14.75 1.54 -10.61
CA GLU A 142 -14.05 0.28 -10.35
C GLU A 142 -12.65 0.24 -10.99
N GLN A 143 -12.50 0.70 -12.23
CA GLN A 143 -11.19 0.78 -12.90
C GLN A 143 -10.22 1.75 -12.20
N ALA A 144 -10.72 2.92 -11.81
CA ALA A 144 -9.93 3.91 -11.10
C ALA A 144 -9.47 3.38 -9.73
N TRP A 145 -10.37 2.71 -8.99
CA TRP A 145 -10.06 2.01 -7.74
C TRP A 145 -9.07 0.86 -7.93
N LEU A 146 -9.20 0.08 -9.00
CA LEU A 146 -8.26 -0.99 -9.33
C LEU A 146 -6.84 -0.48 -9.53
N GLY A 147 -6.66 0.68 -10.19
CA GLY A 147 -5.33 1.25 -10.35
C GLY A 147 -4.79 1.90 -9.06
N ILE A 148 -5.64 2.36 -8.14
CA ILE A 148 -5.20 2.75 -6.79
C ILE A 148 -4.67 1.53 -6.05
N ASN A 149 -5.47 0.46 -6.04
CA ASN A 149 -5.12 -0.79 -5.38
C ASN A 149 -3.83 -1.40 -5.98
N GLU A 150 -3.66 -1.38 -7.30
CA GLU A 150 -2.42 -1.88 -7.93
C GLU A 150 -1.18 -1.10 -7.49
N ARG A 151 -1.29 0.23 -7.36
CA ARG A 151 -0.21 1.07 -6.87
C ARG A 151 0.06 0.81 -5.38
N GLU A 152 -0.98 0.81 -4.55
CA GLU A 152 -0.87 0.54 -3.10
C GLU A 152 -0.28 -0.84 -2.84
N LEU A 153 -0.76 -1.86 -3.55
CA LEU A 153 -0.25 -3.22 -3.48
C LEU A 153 1.21 -3.29 -3.91
N GLY A 154 1.60 -2.57 -4.96
CA GLY A 154 2.98 -2.59 -5.41
C GLY A 154 3.94 -1.91 -4.42
N TRP A 155 3.57 -0.77 -3.84
CA TRP A 155 4.35 -0.16 -2.76
C TRP A 155 4.40 -1.05 -1.51
N GLU A 156 3.29 -1.67 -1.12
CA GLU A 156 3.26 -2.55 0.06
C GLU A 156 4.03 -3.86 -0.17
N VAL A 157 4.03 -4.39 -1.39
CA VAL A 157 4.82 -5.58 -1.74
C VAL A 157 6.31 -5.26 -1.81
N LEU A 158 6.70 -4.13 -2.41
CA LEU A 158 8.10 -3.82 -2.67
C LEU A 158 8.77 -3.07 -1.51
N ASP A 159 8.19 -1.97 -1.05
CA ASP A 159 8.80 -1.12 -0.03
C ASP A 159 8.55 -1.64 1.38
N SER A 160 7.55 -2.52 1.60
CA SER A 160 7.33 -3.17 2.90
C SER A 160 7.78 -4.63 2.87
N TRP A 161 7.03 -5.51 2.18
CA TRP A 161 7.26 -6.96 2.31
C TRP A 161 8.61 -7.44 1.74
N LEU A 162 8.98 -6.98 0.55
CA LEU A 162 10.23 -7.40 -0.10
C LEU A 162 11.44 -6.81 0.62
N LEU A 163 11.38 -5.53 0.99
CA LEU A 163 12.38 -4.88 1.83
C LEU A 163 12.64 -5.70 3.10
N ASP A 164 11.60 -6.04 3.85
CA ASP A 164 11.72 -6.77 5.11
C ASP A 164 12.30 -8.18 4.92
N ALA A 165 11.90 -8.87 3.86
CA ALA A 165 12.44 -10.19 3.54
C ALA A 165 13.96 -10.12 3.28
N PHE A 166 14.39 -9.13 2.50
CA PHE A 166 15.80 -8.90 2.19
C PHE A 166 16.59 -8.45 3.42
N LEU A 167 16.03 -7.56 4.24
CA LEU A 167 16.61 -7.11 5.50
C LEU A 167 16.77 -8.29 6.48
N ALA A 168 15.79 -9.18 6.58
CA ALA A 168 15.87 -10.34 7.45
C ALA A 168 16.96 -11.33 7.01
N VAL A 169 17.10 -11.59 5.71
CA VAL A 169 18.19 -12.45 5.21
C VAL A 169 19.55 -11.77 5.39
N ALA A 170 19.68 -10.51 4.98
CA ALA A 170 20.92 -9.75 5.10
C ALA A 170 21.36 -9.62 6.56
N GLY A 171 20.45 -9.30 7.49
CA GLY A 171 20.78 -9.16 8.91
C GLY A 171 21.26 -10.47 9.56
N ILE A 172 20.72 -11.63 9.15
CA ILE A 172 21.22 -12.94 9.61
C ILE A 172 22.63 -13.18 9.09
N LEU A 173 22.88 -12.93 7.81
CA LEU A 173 24.19 -13.14 7.18
C LEU A 173 25.26 -12.20 7.74
N VAL A 174 24.96 -10.91 7.78
CA VAL A 174 25.83 -9.87 8.35
C VAL A 174 26.08 -10.13 9.83
N GLY A 175 25.02 -10.37 10.60
CA GLY A 175 25.12 -10.65 12.02
C GLY A 175 25.98 -11.87 12.35
N THR A 176 25.74 -12.98 11.64
CA THR A 176 26.52 -14.22 11.80
C THR A 176 27.97 -14.01 11.38
N GLY A 177 28.21 -13.33 10.26
CA GLY A 177 29.56 -12.97 9.81
C GLY A 177 30.31 -12.16 10.87
N CYS A 178 29.72 -11.06 11.35
CA CYS A 178 30.32 -10.24 12.40
C CYS A 178 30.67 -11.03 13.68
N VAL A 179 29.81 -11.96 14.12
CA VAL A 179 30.10 -12.83 15.28
C VAL A 179 31.24 -13.81 14.98
N MET A 180 31.29 -14.37 13.76
CA MET A 180 32.39 -15.25 13.32
C MET A 180 33.73 -14.49 13.24
N ALA A 181 33.72 -13.23 12.78
CA ALA A 181 34.90 -12.37 12.67
C ALA A 181 35.64 -12.19 14.00
N ILE A 182 34.91 -12.19 15.12
CA ILE A 182 35.48 -12.05 16.47
C ILE A 182 36.49 -13.18 16.76
N ARG A 183 36.26 -14.39 16.22
CA ARG A 183 37.15 -15.56 16.31
C ARG A 183 38.13 -15.66 15.13
N GLY A 184 38.54 -14.53 14.55
CA GLY A 184 39.42 -14.43 13.38
C GLY A 184 40.82 -15.09 13.46
N ASN A 185 41.15 -15.77 14.56
CA ASN A 185 42.38 -16.57 14.68
C ASN A 185 42.34 -17.87 13.84
N LEU A 186 41.14 -18.32 13.43
CA LEU A 186 40.97 -19.46 12.52
C LEU A 186 40.74 -18.95 11.09
N HIS A 187 41.72 -19.14 10.21
CA HIS A 187 41.69 -18.63 8.84
C HIS A 187 40.42 -19.03 8.04
N PRO A 188 39.92 -20.28 8.11
CA PRO A 188 38.68 -20.65 7.42
C PRO A 188 37.44 -19.91 7.95
N VAL A 189 37.37 -19.67 9.26
CA VAL A 189 36.25 -18.96 9.91
C VAL A 189 36.28 -17.47 9.53
N PHE A 190 37.47 -16.90 9.46
CA PHE A 190 37.68 -15.52 9.04
C PHE A 190 37.31 -15.29 7.57
N LEU A 191 37.68 -16.21 6.67
CA LEU A 191 37.28 -16.13 5.26
C LEU A 191 35.76 -16.28 5.11
N ALA A 192 35.16 -17.26 5.79
CA ALA A 192 33.71 -17.47 5.78
C ALA A 192 32.96 -16.24 6.31
N SER A 193 33.47 -15.61 7.36
CA SER A 193 32.92 -14.36 7.91
C SER A 193 32.88 -13.26 6.86
N ASN A 194 34.01 -13.00 6.18
CA ASN A 194 34.10 -11.95 5.16
C ASN A 194 33.15 -12.18 3.98
N ILE A 195 32.98 -13.44 3.57
CA ILE A 195 32.00 -13.81 2.53
C ILE A 195 30.58 -13.52 3.02
N LEU A 196 30.25 -13.90 4.26
CA LEU A 196 28.90 -13.76 4.80
C LEU A 196 28.50 -12.30 5.04
N SER A 197 29.33 -11.53 5.75
CA SER A 197 29.02 -10.15 6.12
C SER A 197 29.32 -9.16 5.01
N GLY A 198 30.47 -9.28 4.35
CA GLY A 198 30.93 -8.29 3.38
C GLY A 198 30.32 -8.46 2.00
N TYR A 199 30.28 -9.68 1.47
CA TYR A 199 29.80 -9.90 0.09
C TYR A 199 28.32 -10.29 0.06
N LEU A 200 27.96 -11.41 0.68
CA LEU A 200 26.62 -11.98 0.51
C LEU A 200 25.54 -11.10 1.15
N GLY A 201 25.76 -10.61 2.37
CA GLY A 201 24.84 -9.69 3.05
C GLY A 201 24.57 -8.42 2.24
N ASN A 202 25.63 -7.80 1.71
CA ASN A 202 25.55 -6.56 0.92
C ASN A 202 24.92 -6.78 -0.46
N SER A 203 25.14 -7.93 -1.09
CA SER A 203 24.51 -8.26 -2.37
C SER A 203 22.99 -8.41 -2.31
N PHE A 204 22.43 -8.89 -1.19
CA PHE A 204 20.97 -8.84 -1.02
C PHE A 204 20.48 -7.40 -1.03
N TYR A 205 21.14 -6.51 -0.28
CA TYR A 205 20.77 -5.10 -0.26
C TYR A 205 20.89 -4.44 -1.64
N ALA A 206 21.98 -4.69 -2.36
CA ALA A 206 22.16 -4.18 -3.72
C ALA A 206 21.10 -4.71 -4.70
N LEU A 207 20.72 -5.99 -4.59
CA LEU A 207 19.66 -6.57 -5.41
C LEU A 207 18.30 -5.93 -5.12
N TYR A 208 17.96 -5.74 -3.84
CA TYR A 208 16.76 -4.98 -3.45
C TYR A 208 16.80 -3.57 -4.06
N ALA A 209 17.94 -2.90 -4.00
CA ALA A 209 18.08 -1.55 -4.54
C ALA A 209 17.75 -1.49 -6.03
N VAL A 210 18.26 -2.43 -6.83
CA VAL A 210 17.95 -2.51 -8.27
C VAL A 210 16.44 -2.71 -8.51
N ILE A 211 15.81 -3.64 -7.79
CA ILE A 211 14.38 -3.92 -7.93
C ILE A 211 13.56 -2.69 -7.56
N ASN A 212 13.87 -2.06 -6.43
CA ASN A 212 13.16 -0.86 -5.96
C ASN A 212 13.36 0.33 -6.91
N THR A 213 14.56 0.55 -7.44
CA THR A 213 14.82 1.61 -8.42
C THR A 213 14.02 1.39 -9.71
N ALA A 214 13.92 0.14 -10.18
CA ALA A 214 13.09 -0.18 -11.35
C ALA A 214 11.60 0.13 -11.10
N TRP A 215 11.11 -0.17 -9.90
CA TRP A 215 9.75 0.18 -9.49
C TRP A 215 9.53 1.69 -9.37
N CYS A 216 10.45 2.40 -8.74
CA CYS A 216 10.43 3.85 -8.65
C CYS A 216 10.41 4.50 -10.05
N PHE A 217 11.20 3.98 -11.00
CA PHE A 217 11.17 4.43 -12.39
C PHE A 217 9.82 4.18 -13.06
N PHE A 218 9.23 2.99 -12.86
CA PHE A 218 7.89 2.68 -13.36
C PHE A 218 6.84 3.66 -12.81
N MET A 219 6.87 3.93 -11.50
CA MET A 219 5.95 4.86 -10.83
C MET A 219 6.16 6.30 -11.28
N TRP A 220 7.41 6.73 -11.46
CA TRP A 220 7.73 8.04 -12.00
C TRP A 220 7.17 8.21 -13.41
N ARG A 221 7.38 7.22 -14.30
CA ARG A 221 6.86 7.26 -15.68
C ARG A 221 5.34 7.36 -15.68
N ARG A 222 4.67 6.61 -14.81
CA ARG A 222 3.21 6.64 -14.64
C ARG A 222 2.73 8.01 -14.14
N ALA A 223 3.37 8.57 -13.12
CA ALA A 223 3.02 9.88 -12.58
C ALA A 223 3.29 11.01 -13.60
N HIS A 224 4.34 10.89 -14.40
CA HIS A 224 4.64 11.83 -15.49
C HIS A 224 3.61 11.76 -16.62
N ALA A 225 3.21 10.56 -17.03
CA ALA A 225 2.13 10.38 -18.00
C ALA A 225 0.81 11.00 -17.50
N CYS A 226 0.50 10.83 -16.21
CA CYS A 226 -0.67 11.44 -15.58
C CYS A 226 -0.59 12.98 -15.56
N GLU A 227 0.57 13.56 -15.28
CA GLU A 227 0.75 15.02 -15.37
C GLU A 227 0.48 15.55 -16.80
N GLY A 228 0.96 14.84 -17.82
CA GLY A 228 0.71 15.19 -19.23
C GLY A 228 -0.77 15.06 -19.61
N ALA A 229 -1.43 14.02 -19.10
CA ALA A 229 -2.86 13.80 -19.26
C ALA A 229 -3.71 14.91 -18.62
N VAL A 230 -3.37 15.28 -17.38
CA VAL A 230 -4.03 16.33 -16.61
C VAL A 230 -3.87 17.71 -17.25
N LYS A 231 -2.68 18.03 -17.81
CA LYS A 231 -2.48 19.28 -18.58
C LYS A 231 -3.35 19.36 -19.83
N ARG A 232 -3.65 18.23 -20.49
CA ARG A 232 -4.51 18.21 -21.68
C ARG A 232 -5.99 18.38 -21.33
N ALA A 233 -6.42 17.88 -20.17
CA ALA A 233 -7.78 18.04 -19.65
C ALA A 233 -8.00 19.36 -18.88
N GLU A 234 -7.04 20.30 -18.91
CA GLU A 234 -7.07 21.55 -18.13
C GLU A 234 -8.26 22.46 -18.46
N ARG A 235 -8.82 22.32 -19.67
CA ARG A 235 -10.00 23.10 -20.10
C ARG A 235 -11.33 22.52 -19.62
N GLU A 236 -11.35 21.25 -19.25
CA GLU A 236 -12.58 20.49 -18.98
C GLU A 236 -12.72 20.17 -17.48
N VAL A 237 -11.61 20.15 -16.74
CA VAL A 237 -11.60 19.86 -15.30
C VAL A 237 -11.46 21.15 -14.49
N GLY A 238 -12.36 21.36 -13.53
CA GLY A 238 -12.36 22.56 -12.68
C GLY A 238 -11.02 22.84 -11.97
N ALA A 239 -10.66 24.13 -11.85
CA ALA A 239 -9.34 24.60 -11.40
C ALA A 239 -8.89 24.08 -10.02
N LYS A 240 -9.84 23.88 -9.09
CA LYS A 240 -9.55 23.33 -7.75
C LYS A 240 -9.11 21.86 -7.81
N MET A 241 -9.85 21.04 -8.56
CA MET A 241 -9.58 19.61 -8.75
C MET A 241 -8.25 19.43 -9.50
N MET A 242 -8.05 20.20 -10.56
CA MET A 242 -6.81 20.27 -11.33
C MET A 242 -5.57 20.54 -10.46
N THR A 243 -5.66 21.52 -9.55
CA THR A 243 -4.56 21.88 -8.65
C THR A 243 -4.24 20.74 -7.66
N ALA A 244 -5.27 20.07 -7.13
CA ALA A 244 -5.11 18.92 -6.24
C ALA A 244 -4.42 17.74 -6.95
N LEU A 245 -4.86 17.41 -8.16
CA LEU A 245 -4.28 16.36 -9.01
C LEU A 245 -2.81 16.64 -9.37
N LYS A 246 -2.50 17.85 -9.85
CA LYS A 246 -1.13 18.28 -10.17
C LYS A 246 -0.23 18.17 -8.93
N LYS A 247 -0.70 18.62 -7.77
CA LYS A 247 0.05 18.56 -6.50
C LYS A 247 0.30 17.12 -6.06
N HIS A 248 -0.70 16.25 -6.16
CA HIS A 248 -0.57 14.84 -5.78
C HIS A 248 0.38 14.09 -6.74
N ALA A 249 0.24 14.26 -8.05
CA ALA A 249 1.16 13.69 -9.04
C ALA A 249 2.60 14.17 -8.82
N MET A 250 2.79 15.46 -8.52
CA MET A 250 4.11 16.01 -8.22
C MET A 250 4.74 15.37 -6.97
N ARG A 251 3.98 15.20 -5.88
CA ARG A 251 4.47 14.52 -4.67
C ARG A 251 4.91 13.08 -4.94
N HIS A 252 4.12 12.33 -5.71
CA HIS A 252 4.49 10.96 -6.12
C HIS A 252 5.76 10.94 -6.97
N LYS A 253 5.92 11.88 -7.91
CA LYS A 253 7.16 12.02 -8.69
C LYS A 253 8.37 12.33 -7.81
N MET A 254 8.23 13.29 -6.89
CA MET A 254 9.30 13.68 -5.97
C MET A 254 9.75 12.51 -5.11
N TYR A 255 8.79 11.76 -4.56
CA TYR A 255 9.10 10.57 -3.78
C TYR A 255 9.75 9.46 -4.62
N ALA A 256 9.21 9.14 -5.78
CA ALA A 256 9.77 8.12 -6.66
C ALA A 256 11.23 8.45 -7.06
N ILE A 257 11.53 9.71 -7.37
CA ILE A 257 12.90 10.15 -7.68
C ILE A 257 13.78 10.08 -6.43
N GLY A 258 13.32 10.64 -5.30
CA GLY A 258 14.09 10.68 -4.06
C GLY A 258 14.42 9.30 -3.53
N ASN A 259 13.40 8.44 -3.39
CA ASN A 259 13.53 7.07 -2.91
C ASN A 259 14.39 6.24 -3.87
N GLY A 260 14.09 6.32 -5.18
CA GLY A 260 14.82 5.55 -6.19
C GLY A 260 16.30 5.92 -6.28
N ALA A 261 16.65 7.20 -6.19
CA ALA A 261 18.04 7.66 -6.20
C ALA A 261 18.76 7.30 -4.90
N THR A 262 18.12 7.53 -3.76
CA THR A 262 18.70 7.23 -2.43
C THR A 262 19.05 5.75 -2.32
N ILE A 263 18.08 4.88 -2.62
CA ILE A 263 18.26 3.43 -2.50
C ILE A 263 19.27 2.91 -3.54
N LEU A 264 19.27 3.45 -4.77
CA LEU A 264 20.27 3.07 -5.77
C LEU A 264 21.70 3.40 -5.32
N VAL A 265 21.92 4.64 -4.87
CA VAL A 265 23.25 5.09 -4.40
C VAL A 265 23.65 4.31 -3.16
N SER A 266 22.71 4.03 -2.26
CA SER A 266 22.96 3.19 -1.09
C SER A 266 23.38 1.78 -1.49
N GLY A 267 22.68 1.14 -2.44
CA GLY A 267 23.03 -0.19 -2.94
C GLY A 267 24.45 -0.25 -3.51
N VAL A 268 24.83 0.76 -4.30
CA VAL A 268 26.21 0.89 -4.80
C VAL A 268 27.21 1.13 -3.65
N GLY A 269 26.85 1.98 -2.69
CA GLY A 269 27.66 2.28 -1.51
C GLY A 269 27.93 1.04 -0.64
N SER A 270 26.95 0.17 -0.50
CA SER A 270 27.05 -1.10 0.23
C SER A 270 27.98 -2.11 -0.47
N GLU A 271 27.95 -2.18 -1.79
CA GLU A 271 28.92 -3.04 -2.52
C GLU A 271 30.35 -2.49 -2.41
N ILE A 272 30.51 -1.16 -2.43
CA ILE A 272 31.82 -0.54 -2.20
C ILE A 272 32.29 -0.78 -0.76
N SER A 273 31.38 -0.74 0.23
CA SER A 273 31.70 -0.87 1.66
C SER A 273 32.23 -2.25 2.05
N SER A 274 32.00 -3.27 1.22
CA SER A 274 32.57 -4.62 1.35
C SER A 274 34.11 -4.64 1.23
N THR A 275 34.70 -3.69 0.50
CA THR A 275 36.14 -3.63 0.21
C THR A 275 36.80 -2.33 0.61
N LYS A 276 36.03 -1.24 0.73
CA LYS A 276 36.53 0.13 0.86
C LYS A 276 35.72 0.92 1.88
N TRP A 277 36.41 1.50 2.85
CA TRP A 277 35.77 2.30 3.91
C TRP A 277 35.01 3.53 3.37
N GLN A 278 35.36 4.02 2.18
CA GLN A 278 34.69 5.13 1.52
C GLN A 278 33.21 4.82 1.21
N GLY A 279 32.83 3.55 1.07
CA GLY A 279 31.44 3.15 0.89
C GLY A 279 30.56 3.63 2.05
N TYR A 280 31.04 3.54 3.30
CA TYR A 280 30.31 4.01 4.47
C TYR A 280 30.11 5.52 4.50
N VAL A 281 31.06 6.30 3.96
CA VAL A 281 30.90 7.76 3.83
C VAL A 281 29.77 8.09 2.87
N VAL A 282 29.62 7.33 1.79
CA VAL A 282 28.51 7.47 0.83
C VAL A 282 27.18 7.02 1.44
N LEU A 283 27.18 6.03 2.33
CA LEU A 283 25.97 5.56 3.01
C LEU A 283 25.36 6.60 3.95
N ILE A 284 26.15 7.47 4.59
CA ILE A 284 25.64 8.50 5.53
C ILE A 284 24.54 9.39 4.90
N PRO A 285 24.77 10.08 3.76
CA PRO A 285 23.71 10.88 3.13
C PRO A 285 22.56 10.02 2.62
N CYS A 286 22.79 8.74 2.28
CA CYS A 286 21.74 7.83 1.88
C CYS A 286 20.79 7.50 3.05
N VAL A 287 21.34 7.20 4.23
CA VAL A 287 20.55 7.00 5.46
C VAL A 287 19.65 8.21 5.74
N LEU A 288 20.21 9.42 5.65
CA LEU A 288 19.45 10.66 5.83
C LEU A 288 18.36 10.83 4.76
N GLY A 289 18.68 10.51 3.51
CA GLY A 289 17.73 10.49 2.40
C GLY A 289 16.59 9.49 2.62
N SER A 290 16.88 8.30 3.12
CA SER A 290 15.92 7.24 3.41
C SER A 290 14.98 7.64 4.55
N ILE A 291 15.52 8.26 5.60
CA ILE A 291 14.73 8.85 6.70
C ILE A 291 13.80 9.95 6.16
N PHE A 292 14.31 10.86 5.33
CA PHE A 292 13.51 11.91 4.73
C PHE A 292 12.42 11.34 3.82
N CYS A 293 12.73 10.35 2.97
CA CYS A 293 11.76 9.72 2.08
C CYS A 293 10.67 8.99 2.87
N ASN A 294 11.03 8.28 3.95
CA ASN A 294 10.07 7.63 4.84
C ASN A 294 9.14 8.65 5.51
N TYR A 295 9.70 9.74 6.04
CA TYR A 295 8.92 10.85 6.60
C TYR A 295 7.99 11.46 5.55
N PHE A 296 8.51 11.75 4.35
CA PHE A 296 7.74 12.33 3.26
C PHE A 296 6.59 11.41 2.83
N TRP A 297 6.85 10.11 2.73
CA TRP A 297 5.81 9.12 2.46
C TRP A 297 4.71 9.19 3.51
N ARG A 298 5.07 9.09 4.80
CA ARG A 298 4.11 9.02 5.91
C ARG A 298 3.20 10.24 6.02
N TYR A 299 3.72 11.44 5.78
CA TYR A 299 2.96 12.68 5.99
C TYR A 299 2.33 13.26 4.71
N HIS A 300 2.80 12.85 3.53
CA HIS A 300 2.34 13.46 2.27
C HIS A 300 1.78 12.49 1.23
N LEU A 301 1.94 11.17 1.40
CA LEU A 301 1.57 10.17 0.39
C LEU A 301 0.81 8.96 0.94
N GLY A 302 1.23 8.42 2.08
CA GLY A 302 0.66 7.25 2.72
C GLY A 302 -0.54 7.66 3.56
N TYR A 303 -1.70 7.09 3.26
CA TYR A 303 -2.94 7.37 3.97
C TYR A 303 -3.59 6.06 4.38
N ASP A 304 -4.17 6.05 5.58
CA ASP A 304 -5.05 4.97 6.01
C ASP A 304 -6.38 5.08 5.25
N ARG A 305 -6.90 3.95 4.76
CA ARG A 305 -8.14 3.96 3.98
C ARG A 305 -8.99 2.72 4.28
N ASP A 306 -10.30 2.94 4.37
CA ASP A 306 -11.26 1.86 4.50
C ASP A 306 -11.47 1.14 3.15
N SER A 307 -11.94 -0.11 3.19
CA SER A 307 -12.24 -0.87 1.98
C SER A 307 -13.22 -0.15 1.05
N PHE A 308 -13.10 -0.41 -0.26
CA PHE A 308 -14.04 0.08 -1.28
C PHE A 308 -15.50 -0.16 -0.88
N GLN A 309 -15.81 -1.36 -0.36
CA GLN A 309 -17.15 -1.74 0.05
C GLN A 309 -17.66 -0.92 1.24
N HIS A 310 -16.82 -0.72 2.26
CA HIS A 310 -17.19 0.09 3.41
C HIS A 310 -17.43 1.54 3.02
N ARG A 311 -16.56 2.10 2.16
CA ARG A 311 -16.72 3.47 1.65
C ARG A 311 -17.96 3.62 0.77
N TYR A 312 -18.27 2.61 -0.04
CA TYR A 312 -19.48 2.60 -0.87
C TYR A 312 -20.77 2.42 -0.04
N SER A 313 -20.71 1.69 1.08
CA SER A 313 -21.87 1.37 1.90
C SER A 313 -22.22 2.42 2.95
N ASN A 314 -21.23 3.12 3.53
CA ASN A 314 -21.47 4.13 4.58
C ASN A 314 -21.75 5.54 4.04
N ASP A 315 -21.23 5.85 2.86
CA ASP A 315 -21.49 7.14 2.23
C ASP A 315 -22.75 7.02 1.36
N ASN A 316 -23.89 7.39 1.96
CA ASN A 316 -25.10 7.87 1.25
C ASN A 316 -24.81 9.25 0.58
N ILE A 317 -23.57 9.44 0.11
CA ILE A 317 -23.12 10.65 -0.56
C ILE A 317 -23.81 10.70 -1.91
N ASP A 318 -23.92 11.92 -2.42
CA ASP A 318 -24.15 12.32 -3.81
C ASP A 318 -23.19 11.60 -4.79
N VAL A 319 -23.31 10.26 -4.86
CA VAL A 319 -22.56 9.33 -5.71
C VAL A 319 -22.74 9.81 -7.14
N SER A 320 -23.93 10.31 -7.49
CA SER A 320 -24.27 10.94 -8.75
C SER A 320 -23.36 12.11 -9.10
N ARG A 321 -23.16 13.09 -8.20
CA ARG A 321 -22.31 14.26 -8.47
C ARG A 321 -20.83 13.93 -8.50
N ARG A 322 -20.34 13.09 -7.58
CA ARG A 322 -18.93 12.63 -7.63
C ARG A 322 -18.68 11.70 -8.82
N LEU A 323 -19.65 10.86 -9.21
CA LEU A 323 -19.60 10.09 -10.46
C LEU A 323 -19.59 11.04 -11.65
N GLN A 324 -20.42 12.09 -11.68
CA GLN A 324 -20.44 13.06 -12.78
C GLN A 324 -19.11 13.79 -12.86
N GLU A 325 -18.56 14.28 -11.75
CA GLU A 325 -17.21 14.85 -11.71
C GLU A 325 -16.15 13.83 -12.19
N LEU A 326 -16.30 12.54 -11.83
CA LEU A 326 -15.43 11.46 -12.28
C LEU A 326 -15.64 11.06 -13.74
N ILE A 327 -16.83 11.20 -14.33
CA ILE A 327 -17.18 10.94 -15.74
C ILE A 327 -16.82 12.14 -16.62
N GLU A 328 -16.84 13.36 -16.09
CA GLU A 328 -16.36 14.55 -16.79
C GLU A 328 -14.83 14.51 -16.88
N VAL A 329 -14.16 14.21 -15.77
CA VAL A 329 -12.72 13.90 -15.78
C VAL A 329 -12.47 12.68 -16.67
N HIS A 330 -13.31 11.64 -16.51
CA HIS A 330 -13.68 10.53 -17.44
C HIS A 330 -13.36 10.73 -18.93
N GLU A 331 -14.26 11.49 -19.51
CA GLU A 331 -14.35 11.76 -20.93
C GLU A 331 -13.23 12.72 -21.36
N ALA A 332 -12.89 13.71 -20.52
CA ALA A 332 -11.82 14.67 -20.78
C ALA A 332 -10.44 14.03 -20.94
N LEU A 333 -10.20 12.98 -20.18
CA LEU A 333 -8.96 12.21 -20.20
C LEU A 333 -9.00 11.12 -21.30
N MET A 334 -10.13 10.47 -21.55
CA MET A 334 -10.24 9.39 -22.57
C MET A 334 -10.15 9.87 -24.02
N HIS A 335 -10.44 11.15 -24.31
CA HIS A 335 -10.21 11.73 -25.64
C HIS A 335 -8.72 11.73 -26.06
N GLY A 336 -7.80 11.29 -25.18
CA GLY A 336 -6.35 11.27 -25.42
C GLY A 336 -5.61 9.93 -25.28
N SER A 337 -6.10 8.75 -25.68
CA SER A 337 -5.31 7.48 -25.73
C SER A 337 -5.10 6.72 -24.38
N ALA A 338 -4.66 5.47 -24.46
CA ALA A 338 -4.66 4.44 -23.39
C ALA A 338 -3.81 4.72 -22.14
N ALA A 339 -2.98 5.78 -22.13
CA ALA A 339 -2.17 6.18 -20.97
C ALA A 339 -3.00 6.77 -19.80
N TYR A 340 -4.32 6.88 -19.98
CA TYR A 340 -5.19 7.72 -19.17
C TYR A 340 -5.93 6.99 -18.04
N VAL A 341 -6.20 5.69 -18.19
CA VAL A 341 -6.79 4.85 -17.12
C VAL A 341 -5.94 4.88 -15.84
N ASP A 342 -4.62 5.02 -16.00
CA ASP A 342 -3.68 5.07 -14.89
C ASP A 342 -3.69 6.39 -14.10
N CYS A 343 -4.14 7.47 -14.73
CA CYS A 343 -4.24 8.80 -14.12
C CYS A 343 -5.51 8.95 -13.27
N TYR A 344 -6.57 8.21 -13.58
CA TYR A 344 -7.80 8.14 -12.78
C TYR A 344 -7.60 7.71 -11.35
N SER A 345 -6.65 6.82 -11.13
CA SER A 345 -6.27 6.34 -9.81
C SER A 345 -5.68 7.44 -8.93
N PHE A 346 -5.34 8.61 -9.47
CA PHE A 346 -4.90 9.75 -8.66
C PHE A 346 -6.06 10.63 -8.17
N THR A 347 -7.27 10.52 -8.77
CA THR A 347 -8.41 11.42 -8.53
C THR A 347 -9.29 11.00 -7.36
N ILE A 348 -9.53 9.69 -7.17
CA ILE A 348 -10.51 9.15 -6.19
C ILE A 348 -10.08 9.33 -4.72
N THR A 349 -8.86 9.77 -4.48
CA THR A 349 -8.33 10.02 -3.13
C THR A 349 -8.80 11.36 -2.52
N TYR A 350 -9.62 12.16 -3.24
CA TYR A 350 -10.19 13.43 -2.78
C TYR A 350 -11.72 13.40 -2.65
#